data_AF-A0A349YM84-F1
#
_entry.id   AF-A0A349YM84-F1
#
_cell.length_a   1.000
_cell.length_b   1.000
_cell.length_c   1.000
_cell.angle_alpha   90.00
_cell.angle_beta   90.00
_cell.angle_gamma   90.00
#
_symmetry.space_group_name_H-M   'P 1'
#
loop_
_entity.id
_entity.type
_entity.pdbx_description
1 polymer ?
#
loop_
_entity_poly.entity_id
_entity_poly.type
_entity_poly.pdbx_seq_one_letter_code
_entity_poly.pdbx_strand_id
1 'polypeptide(L)'
;MKKEVKMLVVTFVTGLVLFLNCGDSVLAQAGKTKEIPIKSLKYHNNGGTVQFKRSKQNGVWAEFDTAGEKKGYYTTYIYAEQKEVIGNDSVISFHMKTKQEVRMNVDVVLSPEYHTYTTEEGSKVFLKSDGSNQFEVRFIEYGAFEVPENFSGNVYFPIASEKKFLDTYGIGFSVVLSQEQRVEFFMDKIYISSGTTCLDDVLYTEFEVKGEKYPEIPMYGEYYYSYKVKFPDGKRKKYQVTYKLEKPVEGVTVDSIGRLSVKSGTEPQSISILMQINKKLQYQYEVELTESWLAKVENVDVSSFVVPKVEEVKPVDSEIEIPYTFLRIIGFILSVSFSIFYVLKIRRKG
;
A
#
# COMPACT_ATOMS: atom_id res chain seq x y z
N MET A 1 -59.77 5.62 -17.94
CA MET A 1 -58.92 4.54 -17.37
C MET A 1 -57.73 4.11 -18.23
N LYS A 2 -57.84 3.85 -19.55
CA LYS A 2 -56.70 3.35 -20.38
C LYS A 2 -55.55 4.36 -20.63
N LYS A 3 -55.81 5.68 -20.57
CA LYS A 3 -54.82 6.72 -20.91
C LYS A 3 -53.89 7.05 -19.74
N GLU A 4 -54.44 7.11 -18.53
CA GLU A 4 -53.69 7.43 -17.30
C GLU A 4 -52.78 6.28 -16.87
N VAL A 5 -53.22 5.02 -17.02
CA VAL A 5 -52.38 3.84 -16.75
C VAL A 5 -51.19 3.77 -17.72
N LYS A 6 -51.39 4.12 -19.00
CA LYS A 6 -50.29 4.21 -19.97
C LYS A 6 -49.29 5.30 -19.62
N MET A 7 -49.76 6.47 -19.18
CA MET A 7 -48.89 7.58 -18.78
C MET A 7 -48.05 7.19 -17.56
N LEU A 8 -48.64 6.53 -16.57
CA LEU A 8 -47.96 6.13 -15.33
C LEU A 8 -46.91 5.04 -15.58
N VAL A 9 -47.19 4.07 -16.46
CA VAL A 9 -46.21 3.06 -16.89
C VAL A 9 -45.05 3.70 -17.65
N VAL A 10 -45.33 4.65 -18.55
CA VAL A 10 -44.28 5.38 -19.28
C VAL A 10 -43.42 6.18 -18.31
N THR A 11 -43.99 6.92 -17.37
CA THR A 11 -43.22 7.67 -16.37
C THR A 11 -42.37 6.75 -15.49
N PHE A 12 -42.91 5.60 -15.08
CA PHE A 12 -42.18 4.62 -14.27
C PHE A 12 -41.02 3.97 -15.03
N VAL A 13 -41.22 3.56 -16.28
CA VAL A 13 -40.18 2.98 -17.13
C VAL A 13 -39.11 4.02 -17.49
N THR A 14 -39.51 5.26 -17.79
CA THR A 14 -38.56 6.34 -18.10
C THR A 14 -37.73 6.72 -16.87
N GLY A 15 -38.34 6.76 -15.69
CA GLY A 15 -37.63 6.95 -14.42
C GLY A 15 -36.66 5.81 -14.12
N LEU A 16 -37.03 4.56 -14.41
CA LEU A 16 -36.16 3.40 -14.25
C LEU A 16 -34.95 3.44 -15.20
N VAL A 17 -35.16 3.82 -16.46
CA VAL A 17 -34.09 3.95 -17.47
C VAL A 17 -33.13 5.10 -17.14
N LEU A 18 -33.64 6.21 -16.60
CA LEU A 18 -32.80 7.33 -16.13
C LEU A 18 -32.02 6.97 -14.86
N PHE A 19 -32.60 6.16 -13.95
CA PHE A 19 -31.88 5.64 -12.79
C PHE A 19 -30.83 4.58 -13.13
N LEU A 20 -31.05 3.79 -14.19
CA LEU A 20 -30.10 2.78 -14.65
C LEU A 20 -28.95 3.36 -15.50
N ASN A 21 -29.13 4.53 -16.09
CA ASN A 21 -28.12 5.21 -16.91
C ASN A 21 -27.26 6.24 -16.14
N CYS A 22 -27.45 6.39 -14.83
CA CYS A 22 -26.51 7.11 -13.98
C CYS A 22 -25.38 6.17 -13.52
N GLY A 23 -24.75 5.49 -14.48
CA GLY A 23 -23.48 4.81 -14.30
C GLY A 23 -22.39 5.77 -14.77
N ASP A 24 -21.62 6.31 -13.84
CA ASP A 24 -20.52 7.24 -14.11
C ASP A 24 -19.66 6.73 -15.27
N SER A 25 -19.83 7.34 -16.44
CA SER A 25 -18.93 7.13 -17.57
C SER A 25 -17.70 7.97 -17.29
N VAL A 26 -16.78 7.45 -16.49
CA VAL A 26 -15.44 8.03 -16.35
C VAL A 26 -14.78 7.90 -17.72
N LEU A 27 -14.72 9.02 -18.45
CA LEU A 27 -13.88 9.17 -19.62
C LEU A 27 -12.43 8.98 -19.17
N ALA A 28 -11.87 7.79 -19.41
CA ALA A 28 -10.46 7.52 -19.18
C ALA A 28 -9.64 8.41 -20.13
N GLN A 29 -8.97 9.41 -19.55
CA GLN A 29 -8.03 10.24 -20.29
C GLN A 29 -6.75 9.41 -20.49
N ALA A 30 -6.34 9.22 -21.75
CA ALA A 30 -5.14 8.44 -22.05
C ALA A 30 -3.91 9.07 -21.38
N GLY A 31 -3.24 8.31 -20.51
CA GLY A 31 -2.04 8.75 -19.82
C GLY A 31 -0.90 9.07 -20.79
N LYS A 32 -0.06 10.04 -20.44
CA LYS A 32 1.17 10.38 -21.16
C LYS A 32 2.36 9.74 -20.45
N THR A 33 3.17 8.99 -21.18
CA THR A 33 4.42 8.40 -20.65
C THR A 33 5.62 9.01 -21.38
N LYS A 34 6.61 9.45 -20.60
CA LYS A 34 7.86 10.03 -21.09
C LYS A 34 9.03 9.20 -20.62
N GLU A 35 9.89 8.79 -21.56
CA GLU A 35 11.15 8.12 -21.24
C GLU A 35 12.25 9.14 -20.90
N ILE A 36 13.00 8.84 -19.85
CA ILE A 36 14.21 9.57 -19.44
C ILE A 36 15.42 8.82 -19.99
N PRO A 37 16.19 9.40 -20.92
CA PRO A 37 17.29 8.69 -21.56
C PRO A 37 18.40 8.35 -20.56
N ILE A 38 18.81 7.07 -20.48
CA ILE A 38 19.93 6.65 -19.62
C ILE A 38 21.23 7.41 -19.91
N LYS A 39 21.45 7.80 -21.17
CA LYS A 39 22.63 8.58 -21.58
C LYS A 39 22.71 9.98 -20.94
N SER A 40 21.59 10.55 -20.46
CA SER A 40 21.58 11.86 -19.79
C SER A 40 21.80 11.78 -18.29
N LEU A 41 21.92 10.57 -17.72
CA LEU A 41 22.22 10.41 -16.30
C LEU A 41 23.63 10.91 -15.98
N LYS A 42 23.68 11.76 -14.96
CA LYS A 42 24.87 12.26 -14.27
C LYS A 42 24.83 11.78 -12.82
N TYR A 43 25.94 11.91 -12.10
CA TYR A 43 25.96 11.63 -10.67
C TYR A 43 26.84 12.62 -9.91
N HIS A 44 26.56 12.75 -8.61
CA HIS A 44 27.36 13.47 -7.63
C HIS A 44 27.39 12.65 -6.33
N ASN A 45 28.53 12.57 -5.65
CA ASN A 45 28.66 11.84 -4.40
C ASN A 45 29.40 12.66 -3.34
N ASN A 46 29.09 12.42 -2.07
CA ASN A 46 29.71 13.08 -0.92
C ASN A 46 30.85 12.26 -0.26
N GLY A 47 31.25 11.16 -0.88
CA GLY A 47 32.33 10.27 -0.47
C GLY A 47 32.19 8.88 -1.09
N GLY A 48 33.17 8.01 -0.87
CA GLY A 48 33.26 6.70 -1.50
C GLY A 48 33.66 6.77 -2.97
N THR A 49 33.97 5.61 -3.54
CA THR A 49 34.26 5.44 -4.97
C THR A 49 33.00 5.05 -5.70
N VAL A 50 32.80 5.66 -6.86
CA VAL A 50 31.59 5.47 -7.67
C VAL A 50 31.97 5.12 -9.11
N GLN A 51 31.48 3.99 -9.62
CA GLN A 51 31.66 3.58 -11.02
C GLN A 51 30.30 3.50 -11.73
N PHE A 52 30.16 4.27 -12.82
CA PHE A 52 29.00 4.21 -13.72
C PHE A 52 29.40 3.62 -15.07
N LYS A 53 28.99 2.38 -15.34
CA LYS A 53 29.25 1.67 -16.60
C LYS A 53 27.97 1.58 -17.42
N ARG A 54 27.94 2.26 -18.57
CA ARG A 54 26.81 2.15 -19.50
C ARG A 54 26.79 0.75 -20.13
N SER A 55 25.64 0.10 -20.05
CA SER A 55 25.38 -1.18 -20.69
C SER A 55 25.01 -0.99 -22.16
N LYS A 56 25.32 -1.99 -22.99
CA LYS A 56 24.86 -2.06 -24.39
C LYS A 56 23.34 -2.14 -24.52
N GLN A 57 22.63 -2.52 -23.45
CA GLN A 57 21.18 -2.66 -23.40
C GLN A 57 20.44 -1.34 -23.05
N ASN A 58 21.06 -0.18 -23.26
CA ASN A 58 20.50 1.13 -22.90
C ASN A 58 20.13 1.20 -21.39
N GLY A 59 21.05 0.74 -20.54
CA GLY A 59 20.94 0.77 -19.08
C GLY A 59 22.28 1.15 -18.45
N VAL A 60 22.32 1.29 -17.12
CA VAL A 60 23.52 1.66 -16.39
C VAL A 60 23.78 0.71 -15.24
N TRP A 61 25.00 0.20 -15.15
CA TRP A 61 25.52 -0.46 -13.95
C TRP A 61 26.19 0.59 -13.08
N ALA A 62 25.69 0.73 -11.87
CA ALA A 62 26.23 1.64 -10.88
C ALA A 62 26.79 0.81 -9.72
N GLU A 63 28.03 1.11 -9.35
CA GLU A 63 28.74 0.47 -8.25
C GLU A 63 29.25 1.55 -7.31
N PHE A 64 28.90 1.43 -6.03
CA PHE A 64 29.29 2.36 -4.96
C PHE A 64 30.05 1.58 -3.91
N ASP A 65 31.19 2.11 -3.48
CA ASP A 65 32.07 1.49 -2.49
C ASP A 65 32.54 2.55 -1.49
N THR A 66 32.26 2.34 -0.21
CA THR A 66 32.65 3.22 0.90
C THR A 66 33.80 2.64 1.73
N ALA A 67 34.53 1.65 1.21
CA ALA A 67 35.70 1.10 1.87
C ALA A 67 36.78 2.18 2.09
N GLY A 68 37.32 2.25 3.30
CA GLY A 68 38.35 3.22 3.68
C GLY A 68 37.82 4.64 3.96
N GLU A 69 36.52 4.85 3.88
CA GLU A 69 35.87 6.10 4.27
C GLU A 69 35.79 6.24 5.79
N LYS A 70 35.52 7.46 6.28
CA LYS A 70 35.31 7.72 7.71
C LYS A 70 33.96 7.18 8.18
N LYS A 71 33.78 7.09 9.50
CA LYS A 71 32.47 6.73 10.08
C LYS A 71 31.42 7.77 9.69
N GLY A 72 30.36 7.32 9.03
CA GLY A 72 29.27 8.18 8.58
C GLY A 72 28.39 7.49 7.53
N TYR A 73 27.53 8.29 6.92
CA TYR A 73 26.69 7.90 5.79
C TYR A 73 27.12 8.64 4.53
N TYR A 74 27.13 7.89 3.43
CA TYR A 74 27.56 8.34 2.12
C TYR A 74 26.38 8.25 1.17
N THR A 75 26.16 9.31 0.42
CA THR A 75 25.05 9.43 -0.51
C THR A 75 25.59 9.70 -1.90
N THR A 76 25.17 8.89 -2.85
CA THR A 76 25.34 9.22 -4.27
C THR A 76 24.00 9.61 -4.86
N TYR A 77 23.97 10.79 -5.46
CA TYR A 77 22.84 11.33 -6.18
C TYR A 77 23.01 11.10 -7.67
N ILE A 78 22.11 10.35 -8.28
CA ILE A 78 22.05 10.07 -9.71
C ILE A 78 20.92 10.90 -10.29
N TYR A 79 21.13 11.68 -11.33
CA TYR A 79 20.07 12.54 -11.85
C TYR A 79 20.11 12.71 -13.37
N ALA A 80 18.95 12.99 -13.93
CA ALA A 80 18.79 13.42 -15.32
C ALA A 80 18.27 14.85 -15.34
N GLU A 81 18.99 15.75 -16.01
CA GLU A 81 18.48 17.08 -16.33
C GLU A 81 17.48 16.97 -17.48
N GLN A 82 16.19 17.00 -17.13
CA GLN A 82 15.12 16.99 -18.11
C GLN A 82 13.97 17.85 -17.61
N LYS A 83 13.79 18.99 -18.27
CA LYS A 83 12.69 19.88 -17.94
C LYS A 83 11.37 19.25 -18.32
N GLU A 84 10.53 18.97 -17.33
CA GLU A 84 9.22 18.37 -17.53
C GLU A 84 8.21 18.97 -16.55
N VAL A 85 6.93 18.83 -16.88
CA VAL A 85 5.85 19.08 -15.94
C VAL A 85 5.52 17.75 -15.27
N ILE A 86 5.77 17.66 -13.97
CA ILE A 86 5.34 16.49 -13.18
C ILE A 86 4.03 16.88 -12.50
N GLY A 87 2.95 16.28 -12.99
CA GLY A 87 1.59 16.59 -12.56
C GLY A 87 1.19 15.83 -11.31
N ASN A 88 -0.01 16.17 -10.83
CA ASN A 88 -0.73 15.34 -9.87
C ASN A 88 -0.92 13.95 -10.46
N ASP A 89 -0.84 12.92 -9.62
CA ASP A 89 -0.98 11.52 -10.01
C ASP A 89 0.06 11.07 -11.04
N SER A 90 1.21 11.75 -11.11
CA SER A 90 2.35 11.25 -11.86
C SER A 90 3.00 10.07 -11.15
N VAL A 91 3.57 9.14 -11.91
CA VAL A 91 4.34 8.00 -11.40
C VAL A 91 5.71 8.02 -12.06
N ILE A 92 6.76 8.10 -11.23
CA ILE A 92 8.13 7.85 -11.67
C ILE A 92 8.35 6.34 -11.55
N SER A 93 8.80 5.70 -12.63
CA SER A 93 9.07 4.27 -12.61
C SER A 93 10.39 3.95 -13.29
N PHE A 94 11.08 2.91 -12.83
CA PHE A 94 12.31 2.45 -13.43
C PHE A 94 12.47 0.95 -13.21
N HIS A 95 13.20 0.29 -14.11
CA HIS A 95 13.59 -1.09 -13.92
C HIS A 95 14.92 -1.14 -13.18
N MET A 96 15.03 -2.09 -12.24
CA MET A 96 16.22 -2.27 -11.43
C MET A 96 16.56 -3.75 -11.27
N LYS A 97 17.86 -4.06 -11.23
CA LYS A 97 18.39 -5.36 -10.83
C LYS A 97 19.50 -5.18 -9.81
N THR A 98 19.48 -5.97 -8.75
CA THR A 98 20.56 -5.99 -7.76
C THR A 98 20.68 -7.37 -7.12
N LYS A 99 21.89 -7.69 -6.66
CA LYS A 99 22.18 -8.87 -5.83
C LYS A 99 22.31 -8.52 -4.36
N GLN A 100 22.15 -7.26 -4.00
CA GLN A 100 22.35 -6.73 -2.67
C GLN A 100 21.13 -5.91 -2.30
N GLU A 101 20.87 -5.75 -1.01
CA GLU A 101 19.90 -4.78 -0.55
C GLU A 101 20.38 -3.37 -0.93
N VAL A 102 19.48 -2.53 -1.46
CA VAL A 102 19.80 -1.15 -1.84
C VAL A 102 18.84 -0.21 -1.13
N ARG A 103 19.39 0.72 -0.35
CA ARG A 103 18.62 1.83 0.24
C ARG A 103 18.69 3.03 -0.67
N MET A 104 17.54 3.46 -1.18
CA MET A 104 17.48 4.59 -2.11
C MET A 104 16.24 5.46 -1.90
N ASN A 105 16.26 6.66 -2.47
CA ASN A 105 15.11 7.55 -2.53
C ASN A 105 14.96 8.14 -3.95
N VAL A 106 13.77 8.63 -4.27
CA VAL A 106 13.48 9.33 -5.53
C VAL A 106 13.27 10.80 -5.24
N ASP A 107 13.96 11.65 -5.98
CA ASP A 107 13.92 13.09 -5.84
C ASP A 107 13.40 13.73 -7.12
N VAL A 108 12.56 14.76 -6.97
CA VAL A 108 12.20 15.64 -8.07
C VAL A 108 13.09 16.88 -8.00
N VAL A 109 13.88 17.14 -9.05
CA VAL A 109 14.74 18.32 -9.12
C VAL A 109 13.90 19.50 -9.55
N LEU A 110 13.79 20.53 -8.70
CA LEU A 110 12.99 21.73 -8.96
C LEU A 110 13.81 22.88 -9.56
N SER A 111 15.13 22.88 -9.36
CA SER A 111 16.00 23.93 -9.90
C SER A 111 17.41 23.40 -10.19
N PRO A 112 18.23 24.12 -10.99
CA PRO A 112 19.60 23.72 -11.28
C PRO A 112 20.54 23.92 -10.08
N GLU A 113 20.10 24.61 -9.03
CA GLU A 113 20.81 24.76 -7.74
C GLU A 113 20.53 23.57 -6.79
N TYR A 114 20.02 22.44 -7.31
CA TYR A 114 19.69 21.23 -6.56
C TYR A 114 18.65 21.41 -5.45
N HIS A 115 17.73 22.37 -5.60
CA HIS A 115 16.50 22.34 -4.81
C HIS A 115 15.71 21.10 -5.21
N THR A 116 15.71 20.08 -4.37
CA THR A 116 14.97 18.84 -4.57
C THR A 116 13.71 18.84 -3.73
N TYR A 117 12.63 18.32 -4.31
CA TYR A 117 11.56 17.73 -3.52
C TYR A 117 11.95 16.28 -3.27
N THR A 118 12.38 16.02 -2.03
CA THR A 118 12.63 14.67 -1.53
C THR A 118 11.35 14.16 -0.90
N THR A 119 11.04 12.90 -1.17
CA THR A 119 9.77 12.32 -0.76
C THR A 119 9.73 12.01 0.73
N GLU A 120 8.52 12.15 1.28
CA GLU A 120 8.31 12.24 2.73
C GLU A 120 8.28 10.86 3.39
N GLU A 121 8.65 10.82 4.67
CA GLU A 121 8.52 9.65 5.51
C GLU A 121 7.10 9.05 5.43
N GLY A 122 6.99 7.73 5.31
CA GLY A 122 5.71 7.04 5.16
C GLY A 122 5.11 7.12 3.74
N SER A 123 5.77 7.75 2.77
CA SER A 123 5.37 7.64 1.36
C SER A 123 5.52 6.19 0.88
N LYS A 124 4.61 5.76 0.00
CA LYS A 124 4.59 4.38 -0.53
C LYS A 124 5.42 4.26 -1.80
N VAL A 125 6.20 3.19 -1.86
CA VAL A 125 6.92 2.74 -3.05
C VAL A 125 6.49 1.33 -3.39
N PHE A 126 6.29 1.05 -4.68
CA PHE A 126 5.78 -0.23 -5.13
C PHE A 126 6.84 -0.95 -5.95
N LEU A 127 7.14 -2.19 -5.57
CA LEU A 127 8.10 -3.06 -6.24
C LEU A 127 7.33 -4.15 -6.97
N LYS A 128 7.64 -4.39 -8.25
CA LYS A 128 7.07 -5.50 -9.01
C LYS A 128 8.18 -6.31 -9.65
N SER A 129 8.46 -7.47 -9.06
CA SER A 129 9.46 -8.41 -9.59
C SER A 129 9.09 -8.90 -10.99
N ASP A 130 10.09 -9.16 -11.81
CA ASP A 130 9.93 -9.70 -13.15
C ASP A 130 9.19 -11.04 -13.09
N GLY A 131 8.15 -11.20 -13.91
CA GLY A 131 7.28 -12.40 -13.90
C GLY A 131 6.24 -12.45 -12.78
N SER A 132 6.28 -11.54 -11.80
CA SER A 132 5.24 -11.43 -10.77
C SER A 132 4.07 -10.58 -11.25
N ASN A 133 2.85 -10.98 -10.86
CA ASN A 133 1.65 -10.15 -11.00
C ASN A 133 1.33 -9.33 -9.74
N GLN A 134 2.16 -9.46 -8.70
CA GLN A 134 1.98 -8.82 -7.41
C GLN A 134 2.95 -7.66 -7.25
N PHE A 135 2.42 -6.58 -6.68
CA PHE A 135 3.19 -5.45 -6.20
C PHE A 135 3.49 -5.67 -4.73
N GLU A 136 4.73 -5.47 -4.34
CA GLU A 136 5.15 -5.35 -2.96
C GLU A 136 5.17 -3.87 -2.57
N VAL A 137 4.60 -3.54 -1.42
CA VAL A 137 4.63 -2.18 -0.87
C VAL A 137 5.79 -2.05 0.10
N ARG A 138 6.56 -0.99 -0.09
CA ARG A 138 7.54 -0.47 0.86
C ARG A 138 7.16 0.95 1.23
N PHE A 139 7.62 1.37 2.40
CA PHE A 139 7.44 2.72 2.89
C PHE A 139 8.81 3.39 2.94
N ILE A 140 8.85 4.70 2.71
CA ILE A 140 10.05 5.47 2.98
C ILE A 140 10.23 5.54 4.49
N GLU A 141 11.37 5.03 4.95
CA GLU A 141 11.79 5.06 6.34
C GLU A 141 13.19 5.66 6.45
N TYR A 142 13.34 6.65 7.33
CA TYR A 142 14.57 7.44 7.47
C TYR A 142 15.02 8.07 6.15
N GLY A 143 14.06 8.54 5.34
CA GLY A 143 14.34 9.21 4.08
C GLY A 143 14.83 8.30 2.94
N ALA A 144 14.68 6.97 3.04
CA ALA A 144 14.93 6.04 1.94
C ALA A 144 13.95 4.85 1.99
N PHE A 145 13.69 4.23 0.86
CA PHE A 145 13.06 2.91 0.80
C PHE A 145 14.11 1.85 0.48
N GLU A 146 13.81 0.61 0.82
CA GLU A 146 14.67 -0.53 0.58
C GLU A 146 14.21 -1.30 -0.66
N VAL A 147 15.17 -1.62 -1.54
CA VAL A 147 15.02 -2.60 -2.60
C VAL A 147 15.68 -3.89 -2.11
N PRO A 148 14.94 -5.01 -2.03
CA PRO A 148 15.45 -6.22 -1.39
C PRO A 148 16.58 -6.87 -2.19
N GLU A 149 17.37 -7.68 -1.48
CA GLU A 149 18.40 -8.52 -2.09
C GLU A 149 17.82 -9.39 -3.23
N ASN A 150 18.61 -9.61 -4.28
CA ASN A 150 18.22 -10.43 -5.44
C ASN A 150 16.98 -9.93 -6.20
N PHE A 151 16.65 -8.65 -6.07
CA PHE A 151 15.56 -8.04 -6.82
C PHE A 151 15.90 -7.88 -8.31
N SER A 152 14.93 -8.20 -9.17
CA SER A 152 14.90 -7.86 -10.59
C SER A 152 13.46 -7.50 -10.93
N GLY A 153 13.19 -6.25 -11.30
CA GLY A 153 11.82 -5.80 -11.50
C GLY A 153 11.68 -4.31 -11.70
N ASN A 154 10.44 -3.83 -11.65
CA ASN A 154 10.13 -2.41 -11.79
C ASN A 154 9.81 -1.80 -10.42
N VAL A 155 10.37 -0.64 -10.17
CA VAL A 155 10.04 0.23 -9.03
C VAL A 155 9.07 1.29 -9.52
N TYR A 156 8.00 1.55 -8.77
CA TYR A 156 7.00 2.57 -9.06
C TYR A 156 6.88 3.51 -7.87
N PHE A 157 7.02 4.79 -8.17
CA PHE A 157 7.03 5.87 -7.23
C PHE A 157 5.91 6.86 -7.59
N PRO A 158 4.71 6.73 -6.98
CA PRO A 158 3.64 7.68 -7.20
C PRO A 158 3.93 9.01 -6.49
N ILE A 159 3.77 10.11 -7.23
CA ILE A 159 3.79 11.46 -6.70
C ILE A 159 2.41 11.75 -6.09
N ALA A 160 2.40 12.32 -4.87
CA ALA A 160 1.17 12.62 -4.14
C ALA A 160 0.22 13.51 -4.95
N SER A 161 -1.08 13.24 -4.84
CA SER A 161 -2.14 13.86 -5.64
C SER A 161 -2.25 15.37 -5.46
N GLU A 162 -1.86 15.93 -4.31
CA GLU A 162 -1.83 17.38 -4.10
C GLU A 162 -0.58 18.09 -4.66
N LYS A 163 0.39 17.35 -5.20
CA LYS A 163 1.68 17.91 -5.64
C LYS A 163 1.73 18.06 -7.15
N LYS A 164 1.88 19.32 -7.59
CA LYS A 164 2.15 19.68 -8.98
C LYS A 164 3.44 20.46 -9.07
N PHE A 165 4.35 19.99 -9.92
CA PHE A 165 5.59 20.69 -10.22
C PHE A 165 5.52 21.23 -11.65
N LEU A 166 5.33 22.54 -11.76
CA LEU A 166 5.14 23.24 -13.03
C LEU A 166 6.44 23.39 -13.84
N ASP A 167 7.57 23.47 -13.14
CA ASP A 167 8.90 23.59 -13.74
C ASP A 167 9.85 22.67 -12.97
N THR A 168 9.92 21.39 -13.37
CA THR A 168 11.01 20.53 -12.87
C THR A 168 12.23 20.71 -13.76
N TYR A 169 13.40 20.60 -13.16
CA TYR A 169 14.68 20.55 -13.87
C TYR A 169 15.11 19.12 -14.17
N GLY A 170 14.50 18.13 -13.51
CA GLY A 170 14.86 16.75 -13.67
C GLY A 170 14.30 15.83 -12.60
N ILE A 171 14.78 14.60 -12.63
CA ILE A 171 14.56 13.60 -11.59
C ILE A 171 15.91 13.10 -11.10
N GLY A 172 15.94 12.64 -9.86
CA GLY A 172 17.10 11.95 -9.34
C GLY A 172 16.78 10.84 -8.37
N PHE A 173 17.84 10.14 -8.02
CA PHE A 173 17.84 8.95 -7.19
C PHE A 173 18.99 9.10 -6.21
N SER A 174 18.65 9.14 -4.93
CA SER A 174 19.64 9.18 -3.85
C SER A 174 19.89 7.77 -3.36
N VAL A 175 21.12 7.29 -3.38
CA VAL A 175 21.51 5.96 -2.85
C VAL A 175 22.35 6.17 -1.60
N VAL A 176 22.00 5.51 -0.50
CA VAL A 176 22.62 5.73 0.82
C VAL A 176 23.37 4.49 1.29
N LEU A 177 24.63 4.65 1.66
CA LEU A 177 25.51 3.60 2.18
C LEU A 177 26.12 4.04 3.53
N SER A 178 26.32 3.08 4.42
CA SER A 178 27.17 3.23 5.61
C SER A 178 28.65 3.06 5.25
N GLN A 179 29.55 3.32 6.21
CA GLN A 179 30.98 3.01 6.08
C GLN A 179 31.22 1.51 5.80
N GLU A 180 32.26 1.19 5.00
CA GLU A 180 32.66 -0.19 4.65
C GLU A 180 31.55 -1.02 3.97
N GLN A 181 30.74 -0.37 3.13
CA GLN A 181 29.70 -1.02 2.35
C GLN A 181 29.98 -0.87 0.86
N ARG A 182 29.60 -1.91 0.12
CA ARG A 182 29.62 -1.91 -1.34
C ARG A 182 28.27 -2.33 -1.85
N VAL A 183 27.72 -1.57 -2.79
CA VAL A 183 26.46 -1.90 -3.45
C VAL A 183 26.58 -1.77 -4.97
N GLU A 184 26.07 -2.77 -5.68
CA GLU A 184 25.99 -2.78 -7.14
C GLU A 184 24.54 -2.97 -7.57
N PHE A 185 24.10 -2.16 -8.53
CA PHE A 185 22.83 -2.36 -9.20
C PHE A 185 22.85 -1.92 -10.66
N PHE A 186 21.94 -2.50 -11.42
CA PHE A 186 21.61 -2.10 -12.78
C PHE A 186 20.29 -1.34 -12.78
N MET A 187 20.23 -0.26 -13.56
CA MET A 187 19.01 0.52 -13.77
C MET A 187 18.78 0.79 -15.26
N ASP A 188 17.56 0.57 -15.74
CA ASP A 188 17.13 0.95 -17.08
C ASP A 188 15.65 1.43 -17.11
N LYS A 189 15.16 1.80 -18.29
CA LYS A 189 13.73 2.08 -18.54
C LYS A 189 13.10 3.04 -17.54
N ILE A 190 13.71 4.21 -17.40
CA ILE A 190 13.22 5.26 -16.51
C ILE A 190 12.11 6.02 -17.21
N TYR A 191 10.92 6.08 -16.60
CA TYR A 191 9.75 6.74 -17.14
C TYR A 191 9.10 7.67 -16.12
N ILE A 192 8.51 8.74 -16.64
CA ILE A 192 7.52 9.56 -15.94
C ILE A 192 6.19 9.35 -16.65
N SER A 193 5.23 8.76 -15.95
CA SER A 193 3.86 8.60 -16.44
C SER A 193 2.94 9.60 -15.76
N SER A 194 2.00 10.18 -16.48
CA SER A 194 1.02 11.15 -15.95
C SER A 194 -0.38 10.83 -16.44
N GLY A 195 -1.37 11.12 -15.60
CA GLY A 195 -2.78 10.80 -15.86
C GLY A 195 -3.13 9.37 -15.47
N THR A 196 -4.39 8.98 -15.69
CA THR A 196 -4.89 7.70 -15.20
C THR A 196 -4.19 6.52 -15.85
N THR A 197 -3.59 5.65 -15.03
CA THR A 197 -2.94 4.41 -15.46
C THR A 197 -3.80 3.20 -15.13
N CYS A 198 -3.56 2.07 -15.80
CA CYS A 198 -4.19 0.80 -15.40
C CYS A 198 -3.73 0.29 -14.02
N LEU A 199 -2.76 0.96 -13.40
CA LEU A 199 -2.20 0.63 -12.09
C LEU A 199 -2.77 1.49 -10.97
N ASP A 200 -3.59 2.51 -11.28
CA ASP A 200 -4.10 3.46 -10.29
C ASP A 200 -4.87 2.76 -9.15
N ASP A 201 -5.58 1.67 -9.50
CA ASP A 201 -6.34 0.89 -8.54
C ASP A 201 -5.46 0.14 -7.53
N VAL A 202 -4.15 0.06 -7.78
CA VAL A 202 -3.13 -0.47 -6.87
C VAL A 202 -2.34 0.68 -6.25
N LEU A 203 -1.76 1.56 -7.07
CA LEU A 203 -0.81 2.60 -6.64
C LEU A 203 -1.43 3.62 -5.68
N TYR A 204 -2.72 3.94 -5.86
CA TYR A 204 -3.46 4.87 -4.99
C TYR A 204 -4.35 4.16 -3.98
N THR A 205 -4.09 2.87 -3.70
CA THR A 205 -4.75 2.18 -2.58
C THR A 205 -4.20 2.68 -1.26
N GLU A 206 -5.00 3.49 -0.58
CA GLU A 206 -4.78 3.91 0.79
C GLU A 206 -5.22 2.81 1.76
N PHE A 207 -4.35 2.49 2.71
CA PHE A 207 -4.62 1.52 3.75
C PHE A 207 -3.70 1.79 4.95
N GLU A 208 -4.15 1.39 6.12
CA GLU A 208 -3.43 1.40 7.40
C GLU A 208 -3.40 -0.03 7.92
N VAL A 209 -2.31 -0.45 8.57
CA VAL A 209 -2.23 -1.75 9.24
C VAL A 209 -2.30 -1.55 10.74
N LYS A 210 -3.19 -2.29 11.40
CA LYS A 210 -3.29 -2.36 12.86
C LYS A 210 -2.86 -3.74 13.34
N GLY A 211 -1.97 -3.77 14.32
CA GLY A 211 -1.45 -4.99 14.95
C GLY A 211 -0.47 -4.62 16.05
N GLU A 212 -0.12 -5.59 16.89
CA GLU A 212 0.93 -5.42 17.89
C GLU A 212 2.29 -5.56 17.21
N LYS A 213 3.23 -4.65 17.51
CA LYS A 213 4.59 -4.73 16.95
C LYS A 213 5.47 -5.66 17.78
N TYR A 214 5.19 -5.76 19.08
CA TYR A 214 5.97 -6.53 20.05
C TYR A 214 5.11 -7.56 20.79
N PRO A 215 4.53 -8.56 20.11
CA PRO A 215 3.77 -9.61 20.77
C PRO A 215 4.65 -10.41 21.71
N GLU A 216 4.12 -10.67 22.89
CA GLU A 216 4.76 -11.51 23.90
C GLU A 216 4.60 -12.99 23.60
N ILE A 217 5.64 -13.75 23.91
CA ILE A 217 5.64 -15.20 23.97
C ILE A 217 5.09 -15.62 25.33
N PRO A 218 4.00 -16.41 25.39
CA PRO A 218 3.42 -16.83 26.66
C PRO A 218 4.35 -17.79 27.41
N MET A 219 4.36 -17.71 28.74
CA MET A 219 5.04 -18.72 29.58
C MET A 219 4.38 -20.10 29.46
N TYR A 220 3.06 -20.14 29.32
CA TYR A 220 2.27 -21.36 29.17
C TYR A 220 1.17 -21.19 28.13
N GLY A 221 0.93 -22.21 27.30
CA GLY A 221 -0.19 -22.24 26.37
C GLY A 221 0.09 -21.43 25.09
N GLU A 222 -0.86 -20.57 24.71
CA GLU A 222 -0.84 -19.86 23.43
C GLU A 222 -1.49 -18.46 23.58
N TYR A 223 -0.86 -17.44 23.01
CA TYR A 223 -1.40 -16.08 22.89
C TYR A 223 -1.85 -15.80 21.47
N TYR A 224 -2.91 -14.99 21.35
CA TYR A 224 -3.49 -14.60 20.06
C TYR A 224 -3.42 -13.09 19.86
N TYR A 225 -2.89 -12.67 18.73
CA TYR A 225 -2.79 -11.26 18.32
C TYR A 225 -3.53 -11.05 17.01
N SER A 226 -4.29 -9.96 16.89
CA SER A 226 -5.11 -9.68 15.70
C SER A 226 -4.49 -8.57 14.86
N TYR A 227 -4.26 -8.87 13.58
CA TYR A 227 -3.76 -7.94 12.58
C TYR A 227 -4.87 -7.63 11.58
N LYS A 228 -5.09 -6.35 11.29
CA LYS A 228 -6.15 -5.88 10.40
C LYS A 228 -5.66 -4.76 9.51
N VAL A 229 -5.89 -4.89 8.22
CA VAL A 229 -5.77 -3.79 7.26
C VAL A 229 -7.07 -2.97 7.27
N LYS A 230 -6.97 -1.67 7.56
CA LYS A 230 -8.05 -0.70 7.44
C LYS A 230 -7.91 0.11 6.16
N PHE A 231 -9.05 0.43 5.56
CA PHE A 231 -9.14 1.29 4.37
C PHE A 231 -9.95 2.54 4.75
N PRO A 232 -9.64 3.73 4.21
CA PRO A 232 -10.41 4.94 4.50
C PRO A 232 -11.90 4.79 4.18
N ASP A 233 -12.74 5.33 5.07
CA ASP A 233 -14.19 5.31 4.91
C ASP A 233 -14.64 6.07 3.66
N GLY A 234 -15.58 5.50 2.90
CA GLY A 234 -16.16 6.12 1.70
C GLY A 234 -15.78 5.46 0.37
N LYS A 235 -14.74 4.61 0.32
CA LYS A 235 -14.43 3.80 -0.88
C LYS A 235 -15.31 2.54 -0.87
N ARG A 236 -16.36 2.51 -1.69
CA ARG A 236 -17.32 1.39 -1.86
C ARG A 236 -16.71 0.04 -2.30
N LYS A 237 -15.39 -0.07 -2.41
CA LYS A 237 -14.70 -1.27 -2.89
C LYS A 237 -14.43 -2.19 -1.69
N LYS A 238 -15.05 -3.37 -1.68
CA LYS A 238 -14.71 -4.41 -0.69
C LYS A 238 -13.32 -4.96 -1.05
N TYR A 239 -12.32 -4.63 -0.25
CA TYR A 239 -10.99 -5.20 -0.37
C TYR A 239 -10.96 -6.57 0.32
N GLN A 240 -10.45 -7.58 -0.38
CA GLN A 240 -10.16 -8.89 0.21
C GLN A 240 -8.73 -8.88 0.71
N VAL A 241 -8.52 -9.25 1.97
CA VAL A 241 -7.20 -9.32 2.59
C VAL A 241 -6.98 -10.71 3.15
N THR A 242 -5.85 -11.33 2.80
CA THR A 242 -5.43 -12.62 3.34
C THR A 242 -4.04 -12.49 3.96
N TYR A 243 -3.80 -13.25 5.03
CA TYR A 243 -2.57 -13.19 5.81
C TYR A 243 -1.84 -14.54 5.76
N LYS A 244 -0.51 -14.51 5.77
CA LYS A 244 0.37 -15.68 5.91
C LYS A 244 1.70 -15.25 6.50
N LEU A 245 2.43 -16.17 7.13
CA LEU A 245 3.83 -15.91 7.49
C LEU A 245 4.67 -15.94 6.21
N GLU A 246 5.68 -15.06 6.14
CA GLU A 246 6.65 -15.08 5.04
C GLU A 246 7.44 -16.39 5.03
N LYS A 247 7.89 -16.82 6.20
CA LYS A 247 8.63 -18.06 6.43
C LYS A 247 7.96 -18.85 7.57
N PRO A 248 7.91 -20.19 7.49
CA PRO A 248 7.44 -21.00 8.62
C PRO A 248 8.33 -20.78 9.85
N VAL A 249 7.70 -20.64 11.01
CA VAL A 249 8.38 -20.50 12.31
C VAL A 249 7.75 -21.47 13.30
N GLU A 250 8.58 -22.20 14.04
CA GLU A 250 8.08 -23.19 15.00
C GLU A 250 7.32 -22.52 16.15
N GLY A 251 6.15 -23.07 16.48
CA GLY A 251 5.28 -22.53 17.53
C GLY A 251 4.52 -21.25 17.15
N VAL A 252 4.66 -20.76 15.91
CA VAL A 252 3.98 -19.55 15.43
C VAL A 252 3.14 -19.85 14.21
N THR A 253 1.90 -19.38 14.18
CA THR A 253 1.03 -19.47 13.00
C THR A 253 0.25 -18.18 12.79
N VAL A 254 -0.15 -17.89 11.55
CA VAL A 254 -1.12 -16.83 11.25
C VAL A 254 -2.20 -17.41 10.35
N ASP A 255 -3.46 -17.19 10.72
CA ASP A 255 -4.58 -17.64 9.89
C ASP A 255 -4.93 -16.62 8.80
N SER A 256 -5.76 -17.04 7.84
CA SER A 256 -6.11 -16.22 6.68
C SER A 256 -6.88 -14.93 7.01
N ILE A 257 -7.35 -14.76 8.25
CA ILE A 257 -8.07 -13.56 8.71
C ILE A 257 -7.19 -12.62 9.56
N GLY A 258 -5.91 -12.97 9.75
CA GLY A 258 -4.93 -12.11 10.39
C GLY A 258 -4.78 -12.35 11.89
N ARG A 259 -5.21 -13.49 12.42
CA ARG A 259 -4.90 -13.86 13.81
C ARG A 259 -3.58 -14.61 13.87
N LEU A 260 -2.59 -13.98 14.49
CA LEU A 260 -1.31 -14.57 14.86
C LEU A 260 -1.49 -15.37 16.15
N SER A 261 -0.89 -16.55 16.19
CA SER A 261 -0.90 -17.49 17.29
C SER A 261 0.54 -17.77 17.70
N VAL A 262 0.89 -17.54 18.96
CA VAL A 262 2.26 -17.71 19.49
C VAL A 262 2.20 -18.67 20.67
N LYS A 263 2.88 -19.81 20.57
CA LYS A 263 2.92 -20.84 21.61
C LYS A 263 4.04 -20.61 22.61
N SER A 264 3.87 -21.15 23.81
CA SER A 264 4.93 -21.22 24.79
C SER A 264 6.10 -22.06 24.26
N GLY A 265 7.34 -21.60 24.51
CA GLY A 265 8.57 -22.25 24.05
C GLY A 265 9.04 -21.80 22.67
N THR A 266 8.32 -20.90 21.98
CA THR A 266 8.85 -20.18 20.81
C THR A 266 10.02 -19.30 21.24
N GLU A 267 11.08 -19.27 20.43
CA GLU A 267 12.23 -18.39 20.66
C GLU A 267 11.93 -16.94 20.24
N PRO A 268 12.41 -15.94 21.00
CA PRO A 268 12.37 -14.53 20.60
C PRO A 268 13.05 -14.32 19.25
N GLN A 269 12.34 -13.71 18.29
CA GLN A 269 12.83 -13.49 16.93
C GLN A 269 11.94 -12.49 16.18
N SER A 270 12.50 -11.86 15.13
CA SER A 270 11.70 -11.13 14.14
C SER A 270 10.97 -12.10 13.21
N ILE A 271 9.69 -11.86 12.98
CA ILE A 271 8.87 -12.56 11.99
C ILE A 271 8.18 -11.56 11.06
N SER A 272 7.89 -12.02 9.84
CA SER A 272 7.19 -11.21 8.84
C SER A 272 5.80 -11.77 8.56
N ILE A 273 4.77 -10.95 8.75
CA ILE A 273 3.40 -11.25 8.33
C ILE A 273 3.16 -10.63 6.95
N LEU A 274 2.89 -11.47 5.96
CA LEU A 274 2.52 -11.04 4.62
C LEU A 274 1.00 -10.82 4.52
N MET A 275 0.62 -9.59 4.19
CA MET A 275 -0.76 -9.16 3.98
C MET A 275 -0.99 -8.99 2.48
N GLN A 276 -1.86 -9.81 1.91
CA GLN A 276 -2.16 -9.79 0.48
C GLN A 276 -3.54 -9.18 0.24
N ILE A 277 -3.57 -8.00 -0.40
CA ILE A 277 -4.78 -7.21 -0.69
C ILE A 277 -5.19 -7.42 -2.15
N ASN A 278 -6.41 -7.91 -2.36
CA ASN A 278 -7.02 -8.22 -3.67
C ASN A 278 -6.14 -9.11 -4.57
N LYS A 279 -5.26 -9.92 -3.98
CA LYS A 279 -4.25 -10.72 -4.67
C LYS A 279 -3.23 -9.96 -5.54
N LYS A 280 -3.33 -8.63 -5.62
CA LYS A 280 -2.49 -7.75 -6.44
C LYS A 280 -1.39 -7.09 -5.61
N LEU A 281 -1.68 -6.78 -4.36
CA LEU A 281 -0.78 -6.03 -3.50
C LEU A 281 -0.36 -6.91 -2.34
N GLN A 282 0.93 -6.91 -2.02
CA GLN A 282 1.53 -7.59 -0.90
C GLN A 282 2.21 -6.54 -0.03
N TYR A 283 1.94 -6.58 1.26
CA TYR A 283 2.63 -5.77 2.25
C TYR A 283 3.22 -6.70 3.30
N GLN A 284 4.45 -6.43 3.71
CA GLN A 284 5.16 -7.18 4.73
C GLN A 284 5.16 -6.36 6.01
N TYR A 285 4.59 -6.90 7.06
CA TYR A 285 4.57 -6.29 8.39
C TYR A 285 5.51 -7.06 9.29
N GLU A 286 6.59 -6.42 9.72
CA GLU A 286 7.57 -7.02 10.62
C GLU A 286 7.09 -6.91 12.07
N VAL A 287 7.27 -8.00 12.80
CA VAL A 287 6.83 -8.19 14.18
C VAL A 287 7.98 -8.79 14.97
N GLU A 288 8.29 -8.25 16.14
CA GLU A 288 9.35 -8.75 17.01
C GLU A 288 8.73 -9.55 18.16
N LEU A 289 8.90 -10.88 18.14
CA LEU A 289 8.45 -11.73 19.23
C LEU A 289 9.34 -11.51 20.45
N THR A 290 8.75 -11.10 21.56
CA THR A 290 9.49 -10.78 22.78
C THR A 290 9.12 -11.72 23.93
N GLU A 291 10.05 -11.93 24.86
CA GLU A 291 9.75 -12.66 26.08
C GLU A 291 8.66 -11.93 26.89
N SER A 292 7.71 -12.67 27.45
CA SER A 292 6.69 -12.06 28.30
C SER A 292 7.34 -11.35 29.50
N TRP A 293 6.76 -10.20 29.87
CA TRP A 293 7.19 -9.46 31.06
C TRP A 293 7.13 -10.31 32.34
N LEU A 294 6.23 -11.28 32.41
CA LEU A 294 6.11 -12.21 33.55
C LEU A 294 7.35 -13.09 33.73
N ALA A 295 8.07 -13.41 32.65
CA ALA A 295 9.32 -14.16 32.73
C ALA A 295 10.47 -13.37 33.38
N LYS A 296 10.36 -12.04 33.42
CA LYS A 296 11.38 -11.12 33.98
C LYS A 296 11.16 -10.79 35.45
N VAL A 297 10.05 -11.23 36.05
CA VAL A 297 9.74 -10.98 37.45
C VAL A 297 10.05 -12.24 38.26
N GLU A 298 11.23 -12.28 38.89
CA GLU A 298 11.56 -13.31 39.89
C GLU A 298 10.57 -13.21 41.07
N ASN A 299 9.77 -14.26 41.29
CA ASN A 299 8.77 -14.41 42.35
C ASN A 299 7.42 -13.69 42.16
N VAL A 300 6.72 -13.93 41.04
CA VAL A 300 5.25 -13.71 41.03
C VAL A 300 4.55 -14.99 41.46
N ASP A 301 3.90 -14.94 42.62
CA ASP A 301 2.97 -15.99 43.05
C ASP A 301 1.79 -16.02 42.07
N VAL A 302 1.85 -16.95 41.10
CA VAL A 302 0.87 -17.10 40.01
C VAL A 302 -0.54 -17.35 40.55
N SER A 303 -0.68 -17.76 41.81
CA SER A 303 -1.98 -17.91 42.49
C SER A 303 -2.70 -16.58 42.77
N SER A 304 -2.02 -15.44 42.63
CA SER A 304 -2.60 -14.11 42.84
C SER A 304 -3.31 -13.52 41.61
N PHE A 305 -3.09 -14.09 40.40
CA PHE A 305 -3.86 -13.71 39.22
C PHE A 305 -5.19 -14.46 39.20
N VAL A 306 -6.24 -13.79 39.67
CA VAL A 306 -7.61 -14.29 39.56
C VAL A 306 -7.98 -14.37 38.08
N VAL A 307 -8.04 -15.59 37.54
CA VAL A 307 -8.65 -15.84 36.23
C VAL A 307 -10.14 -15.49 36.36
N PRO A 308 -10.66 -14.52 35.59
CA PRO A 308 -12.04 -14.12 35.70
C PRO A 308 -12.94 -15.32 35.38
N LYS A 309 -13.98 -15.52 36.21
CA LYS A 309 -14.98 -16.55 35.94
C LYS A 309 -15.72 -16.21 34.66
N VAL A 310 -16.29 -17.22 33.99
CA VAL A 310 -17.03 -17.04 32.74
C VAL A 310 -18.15 -15.99 32.90
N GLU A 311 -18.71 -15.86 34.10
CA GLU A 311 -19.73 -14.86 34.45
C GLU A 311 -19.20 -13.41 34.53
N GLU A 312 -17.89 -13.23 34.71
CA GLU A 312 -17.21 -11.93 34.91
C GLU A 312 -16.69 -11.33 33.59
N VAL A 313 -16.68 -12.12 32.51
CA VAL A 313 -16.32 -11.66 31.17
C VAL A 313 -17.55 -11.03 30.51
N LYS A 314 -17.52 -9.71 30.29
CA LYS A 314 -18.61 -9.01 29.58
C LYS A 314 -18.83 -9.65 28.20
N PRO A 315 -20.08 -9.97 27.81
CA PRO A 315 -20.36 -10.43 26.46
C PRO A 315 -19.93 -9.35 25.46
N VAL A 316 -19.30 -9.78 24.36
CA VAL A 316 -18.94 -8.88 23.27
C VAL A 316 -20.24 -8.42 22.62
N ASP A 317 -20.58 -7.14 22.81
CA ASP A 317 -21.69 -6.50 22.09
C ASP A 317 -21.39 -6.56 20.60
N SER A 318 -22.01 -7.50 19.90
CA SER A 318 -22.04 -7.50 18.46
C SER A 318 -22.89 -6.31 18.02
N GLU A 319 -22.26 -5.25 17.52
CA GLU A 319 -22.97 -4.21 16.77
C GLU A 319 -23.75 -4.89 15.65
N ILE A 320 -25.08 -4.84 15.76
CA ILE A 320 -25.97 -5.35 14.74
C ILE A 320 -25.87 -4.39 13.56
N GLU A 321 -24.99 -4.68 12.61
CA GLU A 321 -25.03 -4.06 11.29
C GLU A 321 -26.36 -4.43 10.63
N ILE A 322 -27.33 -3.51 10.62
CA ILE A 322 -28.58 -3.71 9.87
C ILE A 322 -28.20 -3.80 8.40
N PRO A 323 -28.34 -4.97 7.75
CA PRO A 323 -27.86 -5.13 6.38
C PRO A 323 -28.69 -4.24 5.46
N TYR A 324 -28.04 -3.51 4.55
CA TYR A 324 -28.69 -2.60 3.59
C TYR A 324 -29.82 -3.25 2.76
N THR A 325 -29.86 -4.58 2.68
CA THR A 325 -30.98 -5.35 2.11
C THR A 325 -32.29 -5.18 2.90
N PHE A 326 -32.23 -5.03 4.22
CA PHE A 326 -33.41 -4.82 5.07
C PHE A 326 -34.05 -3.44 4.83
N LEU A 327 -33.24 -2.38 4.71
CA LEU A 327 -33.70 -1.04 4.34
C LEU A 327 -34.33 -1.01 2.93
N ARG A 328 -33.80 -1.79 1.97
CA ARG A 328 -34.37 -1.92 0.63
C ARG A 328 -35.75 -2.59 0.62
N ILE A 329 -35.94 -3.62 1.45
CA ILE A 329 -37.23 -4.30 1.59
C ILE A 329 -38.28 -3.35 2.16
N ILE A 330 -37.94 -2.57 3.20
CA ILE A 330 -38.83 -1.55 3.77
C ILE A 330 -39.19 -0.49 2.72
N GLY A 331 -38.21 0.02 1.98
CA GLY A 331 -38.43 0.99 0.91
C GLY A 331 -39.36 0.46 -0.19
N PHE A 332 -39.23 -0.82 -0.56
CA PHE A 332 -40.11 -1.46 -1.54
C PHE A 332 -41.55 -1.60 -1.02
N ILE A 333 -41.73 -2.03 0.23
CA ILE A 333 -43.06 -2.17 0.85
C ILE A 333 -43.77 -0.81 0.92
N LEU A 334 -43.05 0.26 1.29
CA LEU A 334 -43.60 1.62 1.35
C LEU A 334 -44.02 2.12 -0.03
N SER A 335 -43.19 1.89 -1.06
CA SER A 335 -43.48 2.24 -2.45
C SER A 335 -44.75 1.55 -2.98
N VAL A 336 -44.88 0.24 -2.74
CA VAL A 336 -46.05 -0.55 -3.15
C VAL A 336 -47.30 -0.09 -2.38
N SER A 337 -47.18 0.15 -1.08
CA SER A 337 -48.29 0.62 -0.25
C SER A 337 -48.81 1.99 -0.68
N PHE A 338 -47.90 2.92 -1.02
CA PHE A 338 -48.27 4.24 -1.52
C PHE A 338 -48.95 4.17 -2.88
N SER A 339 -48.45 3.29 -3.77
CA SER A 339 -49.05 3.05 -5.09
C SER A 339 -50.47 2.48 -4.99
N ILE A 340 -50.69 1.52 -4.08
CA ILE A 340 -52.02 0.94 -3.82
C ILE A 340 -52.96 2.01 -3.25
N PHE A 341 -52.50 2.78 -2.26
CA PHE A 341 -53.29 3.86 -1.66
C PHE A 341 -53.71 4.91 -2.70
N TYR A 342 -52.80 5.30 -3.58
CA TYR A 342 -53.07 6.26 -4.65
C TYR A 342 -54.11 5.75 -5.66
N VAL A 343 -54.00 4.48 -6.07
CA VAL A 343 -54.98 3.84 -6.96
C VAL A 343 -56.37 3.73 -6.31
N LEU A 344 -56.44 3.37 -5.02
CA LEU A 344 -57.69 3.30 -4.27
C LEU A 344 -58.34 4.69 -4.09
N LYS A 345 -57.54 5.73 -3.89
CA LYS A 345 -58.03 7.11 -3.77
C LYS A 345 -58.60 7.65 -5.09
N ILE A 346 -58.01 7.28 -6.23
CA ILE A 346 -58.53 7.63 -7.56
C ILE A 346 -59.86 6.89 -7.82
N ARG A 347 -59.96 5.61 -7.46
CA ARG A 347 -61.21 4.83 -7.60
C ARG A 347 -62.38 5.30 -6.72
N ARG A 348 -62.11 6.04 -5.65
CA ARG A 348 -63.16 6.63 -4.78
C ARG A 348 -63.66 8.00 -5.26
N LYS A 349 -62.98 8.63 -6.23
CA LYS A 349 -63.31 9.98 -6.73
C LYS A 349 -63.90 9.99 -8.15
N GLY A 350 -63.98 8.85 -8.81
CA GLY A 350 -64.78 8.64 -10.03
C GLY A 350 -65.90 7.66 -9.73
#